data_AF-A0A8H6NXF4-F1
#
_entry.id   AF-A0A8H6NXF4-F1
#
_cell.length_a   1.000
_cell.length_b   1.000
_cell.length_c   1.000
_cell.angle_alpha   90.00
_cell.angle_beta   90.00
_cell.angle_gamma   90.00
#
_symmetry.space_group_name_H-M   'P 1'
#
loop_
_entity.id
_entity.type
_entity.pdbx_description
1 polymer ?
#
loop_
_entity_poly.entity_id
_entity_poly.type
_entity_poly.pdbx_seq_one_letter_code
_entity_poly.pdbx_strand_id
1 'polypeptide(L)'
;MSQLGGPGARQANAKPIPPQRGSFPLDHDGECKHVIANYLECIKKVRGVNDAQCRDLAKSYLACRMDRNLMAKDDFKNLGFGNDPMANNKAAEGKTEDKETRPGELRW
;
A
#
# COMPACT_ATOMS: atom_id res chain seq x y z
N MET A 1 28.86 3.63 48.08
CA MET A 1 28.89 3.01 46.74
C MET A 1 27.59 2.22 46.63
N SER A 2 26.64 2.47 45.75
CA SER A 2 26.75 2.79 44.34
C SER A 2 25.51 3.53 43.85
N GLN A 3 25.73 4.56 43.06
CA GLN A 3 24.72 5.32 42.35
C GLN A 3 24.72 4.85 40.89
N LEU A 4 23.78 4.00 40.51
CA LEU A 4 23.48 3.69 39.11
C LEU A 4 21.96 3.74 38.89
N GLY A 5 21.47 4.96 38.68
CA GLY A 5 20.10 5.26 38.28
C GLY A 5 20.12 6.58 37.50
N GLY A 6 20.67 6.55 36.28
CA GLY A 6 20.69 7.69 35.37
C GLY A 6 19.61 7.52 34.28
N PRO A 7 18.75 8.52 34.03
CA PRO A 7 17.75 8.47 32.98
C PRO A 7 18.43 8.76 31.64
N GLY A 8 18.61 7.73 30.82
CA GLY A 8 19.30 7.93 29.54
C GLY A 8 19.59 6.65 28.78
N ALA A 9 18.73 5.64 28.92
CA ALA A 9 18.75 4.48 28.03
C ALA A 9 18.46 4.97 26.60
N ARG A 10 19.53 5.33 25.89
CA ARG A 10 19.55 5.51 24.44
C ARG A 10 18.88 4.26 23.88
N GLN A 11 17.68 4.43 23.33
CA GLN A 11 17.04 3.40 22.54
C GLN A 11 18.02 3.08 21.43
N ALA A 12 18.74 1.97 21.57
CA ALA A 12 19.66 1.51 20.56
C ALA A 12 18.85 1.43 19.27
N ASN A 13 19.33 2.09 18.21
CA ASN A 13 18.79 1.98 16.87
C ASN A 13 19.10 0.57 16.33
N ALA A 14 18.60 -0.45 17.04
CA ALA A 14 18.70 -1.83 16.67
C ALA A 14 17.79 -2.00 15.47
N LYS A 15 18.41 -2.27 14.32
CA LYS A 15 17.67 -2.76 13.16
C LYS A 15 16.88 -3.96 13.65
N PRO A 16 15.54 -3.92 13.59
CA PRO A 16 14.73 -5.01 14.12
C PRO A 16 15.16 -6.30 13.43
N ILE A 17 15.49 -7.31 14.24
CA ILE A 17 15.83 -8.64 13.74
C ILE A 17 14.49 -9.26 13.27
N PRO A 18 14.33 -9.60 11.98
CA PRO A 18 13.16 -10.35 11.53
C PRO A 18 13.13 -11.68 12.30
N PRO A 19 12.03 -12.15 12.91
CA PRO A 19 10.61 -11.92 12.62
C PRO A 19 9.84 -11.06 13.66
N GLN A 20 10.54 -10.30 14.51
CA GLN A 20 9.91 -9.51 15.61
C GLN A 20 8.88 -8.46 15.15
N ARG A 21 8.88 -8.07 13.86
CA ARG A 21 7.86 -7.17 13.27
C ARG A 21 6.89 -7.86 12.32
N GLY A 22 6.92 -9.18 12.24
CA GLY A 22 6.14 -9.95 11.27
C GLY A 22 6.55 -9.59 9.85
N SER A 23 7.17 -10.53 9.13
CA SER A 23 6.92 -10.60 7.69
C SER A 23 5.45 -10.93 7.57
N PHE A 24 4.60 -9.90 7.60
CA PHE A 24 3.17 -10.07 7.45
C PHE A 24 2.99 -10.92 6.19
N PRO A 25 2.01 -11.84 6.12
CA PRO A 25 1.67 -12.60 4.92
C PRO A 25 1.38 -11.75 3.66
N LEU A 26 1.58 -10.43 3.74
CA LEU A 26 1.56 -9.42 2.68
C LEU A 26 2.65 -9.61 1.62
N ASP A 27 3.73 -10.33 1.94
CA ASP A 27 4.74 -10.79 0.97
C ASP A 27 4.39 -12.19 0.45
N HIS A 28 3.25 -12.30 -0.23
CA HIS A 28 2.97 -13.44 -1.09
C HIS A 28 3.92 -13.34 -2.30
N ASP A 29 5.07 -14.01 -2.19
CA ASP A 29 6.07 -14.33 -3.22
C ASP A 29 6.64 -13.18 -4.08
N GLY A 30 6.29 -11.93 -3.78
CA GLY A 30 6.73 -10.76 -4.55
C GLY A 30 6.09 -10.66 -5.94
N GLU A 31 4.83 -11.07 -6.10
CA GLU A 31 4.16 -11.10 -7.41
C GLU A 31 4.19 -9.74 -8.16
N CYS A 32 4.03 -8.63 -7.44
CA CYS A 32 4.06 -7.28 -8.02
C CYS A 32 5.45 -6.61 -7.96
N LYS A 33 6.52 -7.36 -7.62
CA LYS A 33 7.89 -6.82 -7.44
C LYS A 33 8.49 -6.24 -8.74
N HIS A 34 8.14 -6.83 -9.87
CA HIS A 34 8.60 -6.37 -11.19
C HIS A 34 8.06 -4.98 -11.53
N VAL A 35 6.78 -4.70 -11.20
CA VAL A 35 6.16 -3.40 -11.46
C VAL A 35 6.73 -2.31 -10.55
N ILE A 36 6.92 -2.60 -9.27
CA ILE A 36 7.51 -1.62 -8.33
C ILE A 36 8.98 -1.31 -8.66
N ALA A 37 9.74 -2.28 -9.18
CA ALA A 37 11.10 -2.03 -9.62
C ALA A 37 11.14 -0.94 -10.71
N ASN A 38 10.27 -1.04 -11.71
CA ASN A 38 10.14 -0.04 -12.77
C ASN A 38 9.74 1.34 -12.22
N TYR A 39 8.79 1.38 -11.29
CA TYR A 39 8.41 2.64 -10.63
C TYR A 39 9.57 3.28 -9.87
N LEU A 40 10.30 2.48 -9.08
CA LEU A 40 11.46 2.96 -8.32
C LEU A 40 12.59 3.45 -9.23
N GLU A 41 12.82 2.76 -10.36
CA GLU A 41 13.75 3.23 -11.38
C GLU A 41 13.29 4.55 -12.01
N CYS A 42 12.00 4.70 -12.29
CA CYS A 42 11.43 5.93 -12.81
C CYS A 42 11.69 7.09 -11.85
N ILE A 43 11.28 6.96 -10.59
CA ILE A 43 11.47 7.98 -9.54
C ILE A 43 12.95 8.35 -9.37
N LYS A 44 13.85 7.37 -9.44
CA LYS A 44 15.30 7.62 -9.37
C LYS A 44 15.79 8.44 -10.57
N LYS A 45 15.30 8.17 -11.78
CA LYS A 45 15.68 8.91 -13.00
C LYS A 45 15.23 10.38 -12.95
N VAL A 46 14.02 10.63 -12.46
CA VAL A 46 13.43 11.97 -12.36
C VAL A 46 13.77 12.70 -11.05
N ARG A 47 14.81 12.25 -10.33
CA ARG A 47 15.32 12.84 -9.09
C ARG A 47 14.26 13.05 -7.99
N GLY A 48 13.30 12.13 -7.89
CA GLY A 48 12.25 12.20 -6.87
C GLY A 48 11.02 13.03 -7.24
N VAL A 49 10.97 13.61 -8.45
CA VAL A 49 9.78 14.30 -8.96
C VAL A 49 8.74 13.27 -9.40
N ASN A 50 7.48 13.47 -9.04
CA ASN A 50 6.41 12.55 -9.46
C ASN A 50 5.90 12.96 -10.84
N ASP A 51 6.67 12.64 -11.88
CA ASP A 51 6.28 12.84 -13.28
C ASP A 51 5.13 11.91 -13.68
N ALA A 52 4.34 12.34 -14.67
CA ALA A 52 3.18 11.59 -15.17
C ALA A 52 3.53 10.13 -15.53
N GLN A 53 4.70 9.91 -16.14
CA GLN A 53 5.18 8.56 -16.50
C GLN A 53 5.42 7.67 -15.26
N CYS A 54 5.95 8.23 -14.17
CA CYS A 54 6.14 7.48 -12.92
C CYS A 54 4.80 7.24 -12.22
N ARG A 55 3.85 8.16 -12.39
CA ARG A 55 2.50 8.04 -11.85
C ARG A 55 1.73 6.89 -12.51
N ASP A 56 1.89 6.68 -13.81
CA ASP A 56 1.31 5.52 -14.50
C ASP A 56 1.87 4.18 -13.98
N LEU A 57 3.19 4.14 -13.72
CA LEU A 57 3.83 2.98 -13.09
C LEU A 57 3.34 2.75 -11.66
N ALA A 58 3.13 3.80 -10.87
CA ALA A 58 2.54 3.69 -9.54
C ALA A 58 1.10 3.16 -9.59
N LYS A 59 0.30 3.61 -10.57
CA LYS A 59 -1.07 3.14 -10.78
C LYS A 59 -1.11 1.65 -11.11
N SER A 60 -0.25 1.19 -12.03
CA SER A 60 -0.15 -0.23 -12.39
C SER A 60 0.31 -1.11 -11.22
N TYR A 61 1.22 -0.60 -10.37
CA TYR A 61 1.65 -1.32 -9.18
C TYR A 61 0.51 -1.53 -8.18
N LEU A 62 -0.29 -0.48 -7.93
CA LEU A 62 -1.44 -0.58 -7.05
C LEU A 62 -2.55 -1.47 -7.62
N ALA A 63 -2.77 -1.41 -8.94
CA ALA A 63 -3.68 -2.33 -9.63
C ALA A 63 -3.28 -3.79 -9.39
N CYS A 64 -2.00 -4.13 -9.59
CA CYS A 64 -1.48 -5.48 -9.36
C CYS A 64 -1.76 -5.97 -7.93
N ARG A 65 -1.60 -5.09 -6.92
CA ARG A 65 -1.87 -5.46 -5.52
C ARG A 65 -3.36 -5.70 -5.26
N MET A 66 -4.25 -4.94 -5.88
CA MET A 66 -5.69 -5.13 -5.77
C MET A 66 -6.16 -6.41 -6.49
N ASP A 67 -5.60 -6.72 -7.65
CA ASP A 67 -5.93 -7.90 -8.45
C ASP A 67 -5.50 -9.20 -7.76
N ARG A 68 -4.33 -9.18 -7.11
CA ARG A 68 -3.79 -10.32 -6.35
C ARG A 68 -4.31 -10.42 -4.92
N ASN A 69 -5.30 -9.61 -4.55
CA ASN A 69 -5.84 -9.51 -3.20
C ASN A 69 -4.76 -9.27 -2.13
N LEU A 70 -3.64 -8.64 -2.51
CA LEU A 70 -2.56 -8.18 -1.61
C LEU A 70 -2.91 -6.85 -0.92
N MET A 71 -4.00 -6.22 -1.36
CA MET A 71 -4.56 -4.98 -0.83
C MET A 71 -6.08 -4.99 -1.03
N ALA A 72 -6.81 -4.28 -0.16
CA ALA A 72 -8.24 -4.03 -0.38
C ALA A 72 -8.42 -3.24 -1.68
N LYS A 73 -9.48 -3.55 -2.43
CA LYS A 73 -9.85 -2.83 -3.65
C LYS A 73 -10.37 -1.47 -3.27
N ASP A 74 -9.74 -0.42 -3.77
CA ASP A 74 -10.10 0.97 -3.53
C ASP A 74 -10.04 1.75 -4.85
N ASP A 75 -10.77 2.85 -4.92
CA ASP A 75 -10.79 3.70 -6.09
C ASP A 75 -9.47 4.45 -6.22
N PHE A 76 -8.93 4.50 -7.45
CA PHE A 76 -7.71 5.25 -7.75
C PHE A 76 -7.79 6.74 -7.38
N LYS A 77 -9.00 7.31 -7.30
CA LYS A 77 -9.22 8.69 -6.84
C LYS A 77 -8.81 8.87 -5.38
N ASN A 78 -9.15 7.91 -4.52
CA ASN A 78 -8.81 7.90 -3.09
C ASN A 78 -7.31 7.65 -2.87
N LEU A 79 -6.69 6.90 -3.78
CA LEU A 79 -5.25 6.64 -3.80
C LEU A 79 -4.42 7.79 -4.39
N GLY A 80 -5.04 8.95 -4.63
CA GLY A 80 -4.35 10.15 -5.09
C GLY A 80 -4.13 10.22 -6.60
N PHE A 81 -4.83 9.42 -7.42
CA PHE A 81 -4.83 9.52 -8.90
C PHE A 81 -6.05 10.26 -9.46
N GLY A 82 -6.77 11.02 -8.62
CA GLY A 82 -8.01 11.70 -9.02
C GLY A 82 -7.86 12.99 -9.84
N ASN A 83 -6.63 13.47 -10.09
CA ASN A 83 -6.37 14.75 -10.76
C ASN A 83 -5.91 14.58 -12.22
N ASP A 84 -6.42 13.58 -12.93
CA ASP A 84 -6.20 13.48 -14.37
C ASP A 84 -7.39 14.11 -15.11
N PRO A 85 -7.20 15.23 -15.85
CA PRO A 85 -8.29 15.92 -16.54
C PRO A 85 -8.98 15.07 -17.62
N MET A 86 -8.52 13.85 -17.91
CA MET A 86 -9.13 12.91 -18.86
C MET A 86 -9.98 11.79 -18.22
N ALA A 87 -10.11 11.71 -16.90
CA ALA A 87 -10.85 10.62 -16.23
C ALA A 87 -12.36 10.87 -16.05
N ASN A 88 -12.92 11.92 -16.64
CA ASN A 88 -14.33 12.30 -16.45
C ASN A 88 -15.35 11.52 -17.31
N ASN A 89 -14.95 10.54 -18.13
CA ASN A 89 -15.88 9.89 -19.07
C ASN A 89 -15.94 8.35 -19.03
N LYS A 90 -15.27 7.65 -18.11
CA LYS A 90 -15.39 6.18 -17.97
C LYS A 90 -15.25 5.69 -16.52
N ALA A 91 -16.16 6.09 -15.65
CA ALA A 91 -16.33 5.48 -14.31
C ALA A 91 -17.81 5.50 -13.87
N ALA A 92 -18.71 5.30 -14.82
CA ALA A 92 -20.14 5.10 -14.58
C ALA A 92 -20.59 3.80 -15.25
N GLU A 93 -20.01 2.67 -14.82
CA GLU A 93 -20.68 1.37 -14.95
C GLU A 93 -20.14 0.45 -13.86
N GLY A 94 -20.96 0.21 -12.83
CA GLY A 94 -20.62 -0.57 -11.64
C GLY A 94 -21.31 -0.17 -10.34
N LYS A 95 -22.61 0.18 -10.35
CA LYS A 95 -23.51 0.02 -9.18
C LYS A 95 -24.30 -1.27 -9.44
N THR A 96 -24.45 -2.20 -8.50
CA THR A 96 -25.41 -2.16 -7.38
C THR A 96 -25.05 -3.33 -6.44
N GLU A 97 -24.51 -3.10 -5.23
CA GLU A 97 -25.22 -3.09 -3.94
C GLU A 97 -26.53 -3.90 -3.88
N ASP A 98 -26.49 -5.11 -3.32
CA ASP A 98 -27.60 -5.59 -2.49
C ASP A 98 -27.06 -5.88 -1.08
N LYS A 99 -27.49 -5.02 -0.15
CA LYS A 99 -27.44 -5.24 1.29
C LYS A 99 -28.82 -5.78 1.70
N GLU A 100 -28.93 -7.07 1.92
CA GLU A 100 -29.93 -7.62 2.84
C GLU A 100 -29.19 -8.09 4.10
N THR A 101 -29.00 -7.14 5.03
CA THR A 101 -28.66 -7.45 6.41
C THR A 101 -29.85 -8.16 7.05
N ARG A 102 -29.80 -9.47 7.24
CA ARG A 102 -30.71 -10.17 8.16
C ARG A 102 -30.07 -10.18 9.56
N PRO A 103 -30.65 -9.48 10.56
CA PRO A 103 -30.12 -9.56 11.92
C PRO A 103 -30.50 -10.92 12.51
N GLY A 104 -29.52 -11.78 12.79
CA GLY A 104 -29.77 -12.97 13.62
C GLY A 104 -29.01 -14.26 13.30
N GLU A 105 -27.73 -14.24 12.93
CA GLU A 105 -26.94 -15.48 12.96
C GLU A 105 -25.60 -15.29 13.66
N LEU A 106 -25.61 -15.58 14.96
CA LEU A 106 -24.42 -15.95 15.72
C LEU A 106 -23.91 -17.27 15.14
N ARG A 107 -22.75 -17.26 14.49
CA ARG A 107 -21.98 -18.48 14.18
C ARG A 107 -20.77 -18.54 15.10
N TRP A 108 -20.72 -19.66 15.83
CA TRP A 108 -19.70 -20.11 16.79
C TRP A 108 -18.28 -20.10 16.21
#